data_AF-A0A067D658-F1
#
_entry.id   AF-A0A067D658-F1
#
_cell.length_a   1.000
_cell.length_b   1.000
_cell.length_c   1.000
_cell.angle_alpha   90.00
_cell.angle_beta   90.00
_cell.angle_gamma   90.00
#
_symmetry.space_group_name_H-M   'P 1'
#
loop_
_entity.id
_entity.type
_entity.pdbx_description
1 polymer ?
#
loop_
_entity_poly.entity_id
_entity_poly.type
_entity_poly.pdbx_seq_one_letter_code
_entity_poly.pdbx_strand_id
1 'polypeptide(L)'
;MHVSFGGCGFLLAFHVGVAKQLQKLGHLTPASSVAGASGGALVAAALACDVPLDAVEERLRQSALAMRSPNRHQSLRDDVRGHILELFPSPLPSHLPLTVATTQVWPRPGVDLHTTFGSRDDLAEALLASCHIPFYLSRDLSVPHRGAWHIDGCVVSLVPTLDHHVVRL
;
A
#
# COMPACT_ATOMS: atom_id res chain seq x y z
N MET A 1 -5.23 18.33 5.24
CA MET A 1 -3.78 18.02 5.21
C MET A 1 -3.59 16.82 4.33
N HIS A 2 -2.50 16.74 3.57
CA HIS A 2 -2.23 15.60 2.71
C HIS A 2 -0.94 14.91 3.16
N VAL A 3 -0.99 13.58 3.31
CA VAL A 3 0.07 12.78 3.96
C VAL A 3 0.57 11.70 3.01
N SER A 4 1.90 11.60 2.85
CA SER A 4 2.55 10.52 2.11
C SER A 4 3.27 9.57 3.05
N PHE A 5 2.97 8.28 2.94
CA PHE A 5 3.62 7.20 3.68
C PHE A 5 4.66 6.50 2.81
N GLY A 6 5.89 6.40 3.31
CA GLY A 6 6.97 5.73 2.61
C GLY A 6 6.87 4.20 2.58
N GLY A 7 7.79 3.61 1.82
CA GLY A 7 8.04 2.18 1.86
C GLY A 7 8.55 1.69 3.20
N CYS A 8 7.98 0.61 3.71
CA CYS A 8 8.33 0.11 5.03
C CYS A 8 8.33 -1.43 5.17
N GLY A 9 7.73 -2.18 4.24
CA GLY A 9 7.55 -3.63 4.39
C GLY A 9 6.91 -3.98 5.75
N PHE A 10 7.59 -4.80 6.57
CA PHE A 10 7.10 -5.15 7.91
C PHE A 10 7.19 -4.03 8.95
N LEU A 11 7.89 -2.92 8.66
CA LEU A 11 7.88 -1.72 9.51
C LEU A 11 6.56 -0.94 9.39
N LEU A 12 5.57 -1.46 8.66
CA LEU A 12 4.23 -0.91 8.52
C LEU A 12 3.57 -0.55 9.87
N ALA A 13 3.86 -1.28 10.95
CA ALA A 13 3.38 -0.96 12.31
C ALA A 13 3.76 0.47 12.75
N PHE A 14 4.91 0.98 12.32
CA PHE A 14 5.31 2.36 12.58
C PHE A 14 4.35 3.35 11.91
N HIS A 15 4.05 3.17 10.61
CA HIS A 15 3.09 4.03 9.91
C HIS A 15 1.68 3.92 10.47
N VAL A 16 1.26 2.73 10.94
CA VAL A 16 -0.01 2.58 11.67
C VAL A 16 -0.04 3.44 12.92
N GLY A 17 1.01 3.40 13.75
CA GLY A 17 1.11 4.23 14.95
C GLY A 17 1.08 5.72 14.65
N VAL A 18 1.81 6.16 13.62
CA VAL A 18 1.82 7.56 13.18
C VAL A 18 0.44 7.98 12.67
N ALA A 19 -0.21 7.15 11.85
CA ALA A 19 -1.55 7.42 11.33
C ALA A 19 -2.59 7.57 12.45
N LYS A 20 -2.60 6.65 13.43
CA LYS A 20 -3.46 6.73 14.63
C LYS A 20 -3.26 8.04 15.38
N GLN A 21 -2.00 8.45 15.57
CA GLN A 21 -1.69 9.69 16.29
C GLN A 21 -2.12 10.94 15.49
N LEU A 22 -1.92 10.94 14.17
CA LEU A 22 -2.38 12.05 13.30
C LEU A 22 -3.91 12.15 13.26
N GLN A 23 -4.64 11.04 13.27
CA GLN A 23 -6.10 11.03 13.40
C GLN A 23 -6.52 11.60 14.77
N LYS A 24 -5.89 11.16 15.86
CA LYS A 24 -6.16 11.65 17.22
C LYS A 24 -5.95 13.15 17.38
N LEU A 25 -4.95 13.70 16.70
CA LEU A 25 -4.65 15.14 16.69
C LEU A 25 -5.52 15.94 15.71
N GLY A 26 -6.41 15.30 14.94
CA GLY A 26 -7.25 15.95 13.94
C GLY A 26 -6.51 16.40 12.67
N HIS A 27 -5.28 15.92 12.46
CA HIS A 27 -4.47 16.23 11.29
C HIS A 27 -4.83 15.34 10.09
N LEU A 28 -5.23 14.09 10.34
CA LEU A 28 -5.87 13.22 9.36
C LEU A 28 -7.38 13.22 9.58
N THR A 29 -8.12 13.73 8.60
CA THR A 29 -9.58 13.81 8.59
C THR A 29 -10.13 13.10 7.36
N PRO A 30 -11.45 12.82 7.28
CA PRO A 30 -12.04 12.25 6.06
C PRO A 30 -11.84 13.08 4.78
N ALA A 31 -11.53 14.37 4.90
CA ALA A 31 -11.22 15.25 3.78
C ALA A 31 -9.72 15.25 3.37
N SER A 32 -8.87 14.58 4.14
CA SER A 32 -7.43 14.48 3.84
C SER A 32 -7.19 13.53 2.68
N SER A 33 -6.22 13.83 1.81
CA SER A 33 -5.70 12.84 0.86
C SER A 33 -4.47 12.14 1.41
N VAL A 34 -4.35 10.88 1.04
CA VAL A 34 -3.27 10.00 1.49
C VAL A 34 -2.59 9.38 0.29
N ALA A 35 -1.28 9.21 0.40
CA ALA A 35 -0.49 8.56 -0.64
C ALA A 35 0.47 7.57 -0.01
N GLY A 36 0.88 6.55 -0.75
CA GLY A 36 1.93 5.67 -0.28
C GLY A 36 2.56 4.79 -1.34
N ALA A 37 3.69 4.21 -0.96
CA ALA A 37 4.40 3.20 -1.72
C ALA A 37 4.62 1.95 -0.84
N SER A 38 4.59 0.75 -1.43
CA SER A 38 4.81 -0.51 -0.72
C SER A 38 3.90 -0.64 0.52
N GLY A 39 4.45 -1.04 1.67
CA GLY A 39 3.70 -1.07 2.93
C GLY A 39 3.03 0.26 3.31
N GLY A 40 3.59 1.42 2.92
CA GLY A 40 2.93 2.72 3.12
C GLY A 40 1.65 2.87 2.29
N ALA A 41 1.61 2.28 1.09
CA ALA A 41 0.41 2.26 0.26
C ALA A 41 -0.72 1.46 0.93
N LEU A 42 -0.40 0.36 1.63
CA LEU A 42 -1.39 -0.42 2.38
C LEU A 42 -2.01 0.41 3.52
N VAL A 43 -1.21 1.19 4.25
CA VAL A 43 -1.71 2.09 5.32
C VAL A 43 -2.54 3.22 4.73
N ALA A 44 -2.06 3.85 3.65
CA ALA A 44 -2.79 4.90 2.95
C ALA A 44 -4.14 4.38 2.44
N ALA A 45 -4.18 3.19 1.85
CA ALA A 45 -5.41 2.60 1.34
C ALA A 45 -6.37 2.22 2.46
N ALA A 46 -5.86 1.72 3.60
CA ALA A 46 -6.68 1.45 4.78
C ALA A 46 -7.34 2.73 5.30
N LEU A 47 -6.59 3.83 5.41
CA LEU A 47 -7.12 5.14 5.82
C LEU A 47 -8.19 5.65 4.84
N ALA A 48 -7.93 5.57 3.53
CA ALA A 48 -8.86 6.06 2.52
C ALA A 48 -10.16 5.22 2.45
N CYS A 49 -10.08 3.92 2.76
CA CYS A 49 -11.23 3.02 2.79
C CYS A 49 -11.92 2.92 4.15
N ASP A 50 -11.50 3.71 5.14
CA ASP A 50 -11.98 3.64 6.53
C ASP A 50 -11.84 2.24 7.17
N VAL A 51 -10.77 1.53 6.82
CA VAL A 51 -10.41 0.24 7.42
C VAL A 51 -9.79 0.50 8.79
N PRO A 52 -10.24 -0.17 9.87
CA PRO A 52 -9.65 -0.01 11.19
C PRO A 52 -8.15 -0.34 11.19
N LEU A 53 -7.32 0.61 11.59
CA LEU A 53 -5.86 0.44 11.61
C LEU A 53 -5.41 -0.69 12.56
N ASP A 54 -6.19 -0.99 13.60
CA ASP A 54 -5.96 -2.15 14.48
C ASP A 54 -6.06 -3.48 13.72
N ALA A 55 -6.98 -3.58 12.76
CA ALA A 55 -7.13 -4.77 11.94
C ALA A 55 -5.94 -4.93 10.98
N VAL A 56 -5.43 -3.82 10.44
CA VAL A 56 -4.21 -3.81 9.61
C VAL A 56 -3.00 -4.27 10.42
N GLU A 57 -2.83 -3.76 11.65
CA GLU A 57 -1.76 -4.14 12.57
C GLU A 57 -1.82 -5.62 12.94
N GLU A 58 -3.02 -6.14 13.22
CA GLU A 58 -3.23 -7.55 13.53
C GLU A 58 -2.91 -8.46 12.33
N ARG A 59 -3.29 -8.08 11.11
CA ARG A 59 -2.91 -8.82 9.89
C ARG A 59 -1.40 -8.80 9.65
N LEU A 60 -0.75 -7.65 9.84
CA LEU A 60 0.70 -7.55 9.76
C LEU A 60 1.40 -8.49 10.75
N ARG A 61 0.89 -8.55 11.99
CA ARG A 61 1.39 -9.45 13.03
C ARG A 61 1.23 -10.93 12.62
N GLN A 62 0.08 -11.29 12.05
CA GLN A 62 -0.19 -12.63 11.53
C GLN A 62 0.76 -12.99 10.37
N SER A 63 0.94 -12.10 9.39
CA SER A 63 1.93 -12.28 8.31
C SER A 63 3.33 -12.53 8.88
N ALA A 64 3.76 -11.71 9.83
CA ALA A 64 5.11 -11.79 10.42
C ALA A 64 5.34 -13.12 11.15
N LEU A 65 4.33 -13.64 11.86
CA LEU A 65 4.39 -14.97 12.48
C LEU A 65 4.41 -16.08 11.43
N ALA A 66 3.55 -16.00 10.41
CA ALA A 66 3.52 -16.96 9.32
C ALA A 66 4.83 -16.97 8.52
N MET A 67 5.56 -15.85 8.48
CA MET A 67 6.87 -15.76 7.81
C MET A 67 8.02 -16.37 8.60
N ARG A 68 7.83 -16.60 9.91
CA ARG A 68 8.80 -17.32 10.75
C ARG A 68 8.58 -18.83 10.76
N SER A 69 7.48 -19.32 10.18
CA SER A 69 7.17 -20.74 10.14
C SER A 69 8.03 -21.48 9.10
N PRO A 70 8.72 -22.57 9.46
CA PRO A 70 9.56 -23.34 8.54
C PRO A 70 8.77 -24.08 7.45
N ASN A 71 7.46 -24.27 7.63
CA ASN A 71 6.58 -25.01 6.70
C ASN A 71 5.66 -24.08 5.90
N ARG A 72 6.13 -22.89 5.52
CA ARG A 72 5.29 -21.96 4.74
C ARG A 72 5.12 -22.47 3.30
N HIS A 73 3.86 -22.70 2.93
CA HIS A 73 3.47 -23.05 1.56
C HIS A 73 2.88 -21.86 0.77
N GLN A 74 2.43 -20.81 1.46
CA GLN A 74 1.79 -19.64 0.84
C GLN A 74 2.80 -18.52 0.55
N SER A 75 2.74 -17.90 -0.63
CA SER A 75 3.60 -16.77 -0.98
C SER A 75 3.23 -15.52 -0.16
N LEU A 76 4.19 -14.61 0.04
CA LEU A 76 3.92 -13.32 0.70
C LEU A 76 2.92 -12.48 -0.12
N ARG A 77 2.96 -12.59 -1.45
CA ARG A 77 1.97 -11.96 -2.33
C ARG A 77 0.54 -12.44 -2.04
N ASP A 78 0.34 -13.75 -1.90
CA ASP A 78 -0.99 -14.32 -1.65
C ASP A 78 -1.51 -13.96 -0.25
N ASP A 79 -0.61 -13.89 0.73
CA ASP A 79 -0.88 -13.45 2.10
C ASP A 79 -1.38 -11.99 2.12
N VAL A 80 -0.64 -11.08 1.48
CA VAL A 80 -1.03 -9.67 1.34
C VAL A 80 -2.35 -9.53 0.56
N ARG A 81 -2.53 -10.29 -0.52
CA ARG A 81 -3.79 -10.29 -1.29
C ARG A 81 -4.96 -10.72 -0.41
N GLY A 82 -4.82 -11.81 0.34
CA GLY A 82 -5.86 -12.30 1.25
C GLY A 82 -6.26 -11.24 2.26
N HIS A 83 -5.29 -10.57 2.88
CA HIS A 83 -5.55 -9.48 3.82
C HIS A 83 -6.29 -8.30 3.19
N ILE A 84 -5.96 -7.92 1.95
CA ILE A 84 -6.69 -6.86 1.24
C ILE A 84 -8.15 -7.28 0.99
N LEU A 85 -8.37 -8.49 0.48
CA LEU A 85 -9.71 -8.96 0.14
C LEU A 85 -10.60 -9.21 1.37
N GLU A 86 -10.00 -9.50 2.53
CA GLU A 86 -10.71 -9.63 3.79
C GLU A 86 -11.04 -8.29 4.44
N LEU A 87 -10.11 -7.34 4.45
CA LEU A 87 -10.26 -6.09 5.20
C LEU A 87 -10.98 -5.00 4.40
N PHE A 88 -10.79 -4.94 3.08
CA PHE A 88 -11.24 -3.80 2.29
C PHE A 88 -12.70 -3.97 1.84
N PRO A 89 -13.48 -2.87 1.79
CA PRO A 89 -14.88 -2.91 1.40
C PRO A 89 -15.06 -3.28 -0.07
N SER A 90 -16.19 -3.91 -0.38
CA SER A 90 -16.65 -4.18 -1.74
C SER A 90 -18.16 -3.94 -1.81
N PRO A 91 -18.65 -2.91 -2.51
CA PRO A 91 -17.90 -2.00 -3.38
C PRO A 91 -16.99 -1.02 -2.62
N LEU A 92 -16.02 -0.43 -3.33
CA LEU A 92 -15.20 0.66 -2.80
C LEU A 92 -16.05 1.95 -2.63
N PRO A 93 -15.63 2.88 -1.75
CA PRO A 93 -16.22 4.21 -1.67
C PRO A 93 -16.19 4.94 -3.02
N SER A 94 -17.23 5.74 -3.31
CA SER A 94 -17.33 6.49 -4.57
C SER A 94 -16.25 7.56 -4.74
N HIS A 95 -15.73 8.08 -3.62
CA HIS A 95 -14.61 9.02 -3.60
C HIS A 95 -13.52 8.44 -2.70
N LEU A 96 -12.35 8.16 -3.28
CA LEU A 96 -11.20 7.57 -2.59
C LEU A 96 -10.00 8.51 -2.76
N PRO A 97 -9.68 9.37 -1.78
CA PRO A 97 -8.58 10.34 -1.87
C PRO A 97 -7.23 9.66 -1.63
N LEU A 98 -6.90 8.68 -2.48
CA LEU A 98 -5.75 7.79 -2.38
C LEU A 98 -4.84 7.92 -3.60
N THR A 99 -3.53 7.96 -3.38
CA THR A 99 -2.52 7.77 -4.43
C THR A 99 -1.60 6.60 -4.08
N VAL A 100 -1.55 5.60 -4.95
CA VAL A 100 -0.63 4.45 -4.82
C VAL A 100 0.51 4.63 -5.81
N ALA A 101 1.73 4.70 -5.31
CA ALA A 101 2.92 4.82 -6.15
C ALA A 101 3.51 3.44 -6.47
N THR A 102 3.92 3.26 -7.71
CA THR A 102 4.64 2.09 -8.21
C THR A 102 5.86 2.56 -9.00
N THR A 103 6.83 1.68 -9.23
CA THR A 103 7.90 1.95 -10.18
C THR A 103 7.59 1.20 -11.47
N GLN A 104 7.21 1.93 -12.51
CA GLN A 104 7.09 1.36 -13.85
C GLN A 104 8.50 1.07 -14.39
N VAL A 105 8.71 -0.13 -14.94
CA VAL A 105 9.97 -0.53 -15.58
C VAL A 105 9.86 -0.64 -17.09
N TRP A 106 8.65 -0.82 -17.62
CA TRP A 106 8.36 -0.85 -19.06
C TRP A 106 6.90 -0.45 -19.35
N PRO A 107 6.59 0.22 -20.48
CA PRO A 107 7.51 0.72 -21.51
C PRO A 107 8.24 2.01 -21.18
N ARG A 108 7.79 2.77 -20.17
CA ARG A 108 8.40 4.04 -19.78
C ARG A 108 8.88 3.94 -18.33
N PRO A 109 10.18 3.74 -18.09
CA PRO A 109 10.72 3.65 -16.74
C PRO A 109 10.46 4.94 -15.96
N GLY A 110 9.97 4.81 -14.72
CA GLY A 110 9.69 5.96 -13.86
C GLY A 110 8.72 5.65 -12.73
N VAL A 111 8.46 6.65 -11.89
CA VAL A 111 7.39 6.58 -10.89
C VAL A 111 6.05 6.70 -11.59
N ASP A 112 5.15 5.78 -11.32
CA ASP A 112 3.76 5.82 -11.80
C ASP A 112 2.80 5.91 -10.60
N LEU A 113 1.84 6.84 -10.69
CA LEU A 113 0.95 7.25 -9.61
C LEU A 113 -0.49 6.88 -9.94
N HIS A 114 -1.03 5.91 -9.21
CA HIS A 114 -2.38 5.40 -9.39
C HIS A 114 -3.33 6.12 -8.45
N THR A 115 -4.32 6.84 -9.00
CA THR A 115 -5.26 7.67 -8.22
C THR A 115 -6.72 7.23 -8.34
N THR A 116 -7.03 6.36 -9.29
CA THR A 116 -8.39 5.87 -9.55
C THR A 116 -8.44 4.37 -9.44
N PHE A 117 -9.49 3.82 -8.83
CA PHE A 117 -9.66 2.38 -8.61
C PHE A 117 -11.11 1.98 -8.90
N GLY A 118 -11.31 1.07 -9.85
CA GLY A 118 -12.65 0.69 -10.32
C GLY A 118 -13.33 -0.38 -9.47
N SER A 119 -12.56 -1.16 -8.72
CA SER A 119 -13.06 -2.23 -7.86
C SER A 119 -12.05 -2.55 -6.75
N ARG A 120 -12.48 -3.35 -5.76
CA ARG A 120 -11.58 -3.86 -4.73
C ARG A 120 -10.44 -4.69 -5.33
N ASP A 121 -10.71 -5.46 -6.39
CA ASP A 121 -9.67 -6.24 -7.08
C ASP A 121 -8.67 -5.36 -7.82
N ASP A 122 -9.13 -4.30 -8.49
CA ASP A 122 -8.24 -3.33 -9.15
C ASP A 122 -7.34 -2.59 -8.13
N LEU A 123 -7.92 -2.19 -6.98
CA LEU A 123 -7.14 -1.68 -5.86
C LEU A 123 -6.13 -2.71 -5.33
N ALA A 124 -6.54 -3.97 -5.19
CA ALA A 124 -5.65 -5.03 -4.73
C ALA A 124 -4.46 -5.24 -5.69
N GLU A 125 -4.68 -5.26 -7.00
CA GLU A 125 -3.58 -5.36 -7.96
C GLU A 125 -2.63 -4.15 -7.90
N ALA A 126 -3.15 -2.94 -7.73
CA ALA A 126 -2.32 -1.74 -7.60
C ALA A 126 -1.45 -1.79 -6.34
N LEU A 127 -2.02 -2.21 -5.20
CA LEU A 127 -1.30 -2.38 -3.93
C LEU A 127 -0.25 -3.49 -4.02
N LEU A 128 -0.59 -4.62 -4.64
CA LEU A 128 0.35 -5.72 -4.85
C LEU A 128 1.51 -5.32 -5.76
N ALA A 129 1.24 -4.56 -6.83
CA ALA A 129 2.28 -3.99 -7.67
C ALA A 129 3.18 -3.01 -6.90
N SER A 130 2.58 -2.17 -6.05
CA SER A 130 3.31 -1.21 -5.20
C SER A 130 4.21 -1.88 -4.17
N CYS A 131 3.85 -3.07 -3.68
CA CYS A 131 4.63 -3.88 -2.75
C CYS A 131 5.63 -4.83 -3.44
N HIS A 132 5.64 -4.93 -4.78
CA HIS A 132 6.37 -5.98 -5.50
C HIS A 132 7.87 -5.75 -5.53
N ILE A 133 8.55 -6.08 -4.43
CA ILE A 133 10.01 -6.06 -4.36
C ILE A 133 10.53 -7.26 -5.19
N PRO A 134 11.34 -7.04 -6.23
CA PRO A 134 11.85 -8.10 -7.09
C PRO A 134 12.53 -9.21 -6.29
N PHE A 135 12.19 -10.47 -6.60
CA PHE A 135 12.70 -11.68 -5.92
C PHE A 135 12.39 -11.81 -4.42
N TYR A 136 11.66 -10.87 -3.82
CA TYR A 136 11.28 -10.90 -2.41
C TYR A 136 9.81 -11.23 -2.22
N LEU A 137 8.90 -10.53 -2.93
CA LEU A 137 7.45 -10.77 -2.80
C LEU A 137 6.96 -11.96 -3.63
N SER A 138 7.56 -12.15 -4.81
CA SER A 138 7.39 -13.33 -5.67
C SER A 138 8.73 -13.67 -6.36
N ARG A 139 8.74 -14.73 -7.17
CA ARG A 139 9.89 -15.11 -8.00
C ARG A 139 10.07 -14.23 -9.24
N ASP A 140 9.13 -13.33 -9.49
CA ASP A 140 9.10 -12.50 -10.69
C ASP A 140 9.90 -11.22 -10.51
N LEU A 141 10.59 -10.80 -11.58
CA LEU A 141 11.32 -9.53 -11.60
C LEU A 141 10.37 -8.33 -11.57
N SER A 142 9.20 -8.45 -12.21
CA SER A 142 8.17 -7.41 -12.31
C SER A 142 6.80 -8.02 -12.50
N VAL A 143 5.75 -7.29 -12.13
CA VAL A 143 4.36 -7.71 -12.30
C VAL A 143 3.64 -6.85 -13.35
N PRO A 144 2.73 -7.44 -14.15
CA PRO A 144 1.92 -6.66 -15.06
C PRO A 144 0.82 -5.93 -14.28
N HIS A 145 0.65 -4.63 -14.54
CA HIS A 145 -0.46 -3.84 -14.01
C HIS A 145 -0.83 -2.77 -15.05
N ARG A 146 -2.12 -2.65 -15.38
CA ARG A 146 -2.67 -1.63 -16.30
C ARG A 146 -1.93 -1.47 -17.63
N GLY A 147 -1.48 -2.58 -18.22
CA GLY A 147 -0.80 -2.61 -19.51
C GLY A 147 0.69 -2.25 -19.47
N ALA A 148 1.27 -2.08 -18.28
CA ALA A 148 2.67 -1.82 -18.05
C ALA A 148 3.27 -2.83 -17.06
N TRP A 149 4.59 -2.82 -16.91
CA TRP A 149 5.32 -3.68 -15.98
C TRP A 149 5.82 -2.85 -14.81
N HIS A 150 5.56 -3.33 -13.60
CA HIS A 150 5.80 -2.60 -12.36
C HIS A 150 6.62 -3.42 -11.36
N ILE A 151 7.34 -2.69 -10.53
CA ILE A 151 7.98 -3.16 -9.30
C ILE A 151 7.62 -2.21 -8.16
N ASP A 152 8.11 -2.53 -6.96
CA ASP A 152 7.86 -1.76 -5.75
C ASP A 152 8.07 -0.25 -5.95
N GLY A 153 7.14 0.55 -5.42
CA GLY A 153 7.13 2.01 -5.58
C GLY A 153 8.33 2.72 -4.96
N CYS A 154 9.07 2.04 -4.07
CA CYS A 154 10.17 2.60 -3.31
C CYS A 154 11.52 2.52 -4.01
N VAL A 155 11.60 1.80 -5.14
CA VAL A 155 12.86 1.60 -5.88
C VAL A 155 13.42 2.92 -6.40
N VAL A 156 12.56 3.83 -6.87
CA VAL A 156 12.97 5.14 -7.37
C VAL A 156 12.75 6.25 -6.34
N SER A 157 11.69 6.16 -5.53
CA SER A 157 11.38 7.16 -4.50
C SER A 157 10.76 6.50 -3.27
N LEU A 158 11.48 6.50 -2.14
CA LEU A 158 11.02 5.87 -0.91
C LEU A 158 9.69 6.44 -0.40
N VAL A 159 9.47 7.74 -0.60
CA VAL A 159 8.20 8.43 -0.28
C VAL A 159 7.65 9.07 -1.55
N PRO A 160 6.39 8.84 -1.92
CA PRO A 160 5.78 9.51 -3.08
C PRO A 160 5.76 11.03 -2.89
N THR A 161 6.37 11.74 -3.84
CA THR A 161 6.40 13.20 -3.87
C THR A 161 5.19 13.72 -4.64
N LEU A 162 4.32 14.47 -3.96
CA LEU A 162 3.14 15.12 -4.50
C LEU A 162 3.14 16.58 -4.08
N ASP A 163 2.80 17.50 -5.00
CA ASP A 163 2.95 18.96 -4.81
C ASP A 163 2.11 19.56 -3.67
N HIS A 164 1.17 18.79 -3.11
CA HIS A 164 0.29 19.22 -2.03
C HIS A 164 0.46 18.40 -0.73
N HIS A 165 1.36 17.42 -0.70
CA HIS A 165 1.62 16.58 0.48
C HIS A 165 2.67 17.21 1.40
N VAL A 166 2.22 17.61 2.59
CA VAL A 166 2.98 18.44 3.55
C VAL A 166 3.83 17.59 4.49
N VAL A 167 3.42 16.34 4.76
CA VAL A 167 4.13 15.44 5.67
C VAL A 167 4.47 14.14 4.94
N ARG A 168 5.77 13.84 4.96
CA ARG A 168 6.43 12.69 4.35
C ARG A 168 7.00 11.86 5.50
N LEU A 169 6.46 10.66 5.69
CA LEU A 169 6.75 9.80 6.84
C LEU A 169 7.35 8.49 6.38
#